data_AF-A0A3N5PKI3-F1
#
_entry.id   AF-A0A3N5PKI3-F1
#
_cell.length_a   1.000
_cell.length_b   1.000
_cell.length_c   1.000
_cell.angle_alpha   90.00
_cell.angle_beta   90.00
_cell.angle_gamma   90.00
#
_symmetry.space_group_name_H-M   'P 1'
#
loop_
_entity.id
_entity.type
_entity.pdbx_description
1 polymer ?
#
loop_
_entity_poly.entity_id
_entity_poly.type
_entity_poly.pdbx_seq_one_letter_code
_entity_poly.pdbx_strand_id
1 'polypeptide(L)' 'MANVDSSELAKFASRAAEWWDPRGAFRTLHDINELRLDYIATRTPLAGAQVLDVGCGGGLLAE' A
#
# COMPACT_ATOMS: atom_id res chain seq x y z
N MET A 1 13.24 18.86 12.82
CA MET A 1 11.80 18.96 12.52
C MET A 1 11.44 17.72 11.72
N ALA A 2 10.50 16.90 12.17
CA ALA A 2 10.16 15.65 11.50
C ALA A 2 9.03 15.90 10.48
N ASN A 3 9.18 15.42 9.23
CA ASN A 3 8.15 15.52 8.20
C ASN A 3 7.12 14.38 8.36
N VAL A 4 6.37 14.42 9.45
CA VAL A 4 5.44 13.35 9.83
C VAL A 4 4.30 13.91 10.68
N ASP A 5 3.10 13.39 10.46
CA ASP A 5 1.95 13.61 11.34
C ASP A 5 1.74 12.39 12.23
N SER A 6 1.91 12.58 13.55
CA SER A 6 1.78 11.49 14.52
C SER A 6 0.35 11.00 14.68
N SER A 7 -0.65 11.84 14.40
CA SER A 7 -2.06 11.48 14.52
C SER A 7 -2.50 10.53 13.39
N GLU A 8 -2.03 10.77 12.15
CA GLU A 8 -2.29 9.87 11.04
C GLU A 8 -1.56 8.53 11.22
N LEU A 9 -0.32 8.53 11.72
CA LEU A 9 0.36 7.28 12.06
C LEU A 9 -0.42 6.43 13.07
N ALA A 10 -0.91 7.05 14.15
CA ALA A 10 -1.68 6.34 15.17
C ALA A 10 -2.98 5.76 14.60
N LYS A 11 -3.68 6.51 13.75
CA LYS A 11 -4.90 6.06 13.07
C LYS A 11 -4.65 4.81 12.22
N PHE A 12 -3.62 4.79 11.37
CA PHE A 12 -3.31 3.60 10.56
C PHE A 12 -2.78 2.44 11.41
N ALA A 13 -1.95 2.71 12.42
CA ALA A 13 -1.43 1.69 13.34
C ALA A 13 -2.56 0.96 14.09
N SER A 14 -3.58 1.68 14.55
CA SER A 14 -4.74 1.09 15.26
C SER A 14 -5.54 0.09 14.43
N ARG A 15 -5.39 0.10 13.10
CA ARG A 15 -6.09 -0.78 12.15
C ARG A 15 -5.17 -1.74 11.42
N ALA A 16 -3.91 -1.87 11.86
CA ALA A 16 -2.91 -2.67 11.16
C ALA A 16 -3.32 -4.15 10.98
N ALA A 17 -4.05 -4.73 11.94
CA ALA A 17 -4.54 -6.10 11.86
C ALA A 17 -5.60 -6.32 10.76
N GLU A 18 -6.29 -5.27 10.32
CA GLU A 18 -7.34 -5.35 9.30
C GLU A 18 -6.78 -5.24 7.86
N TRP A 19 -5.47 -5.02 7.69
CA TRP A 19 -4.88 -4.64 6.39
C TRP A 19 -5.16 -5.67 5.29
N TRP A 20 -5.13 -6.94 5.65
CA TRP A 20 -5.28 -8.08 4.73
C TRP A 20 -6.68 -8.70 4.73
N ASP A 21 -7.67 -8.09 5.39
CA ASP A 21 -9.06 -8.50 5.22
C ASP A 21 -9.63 -7.88 3.93
N PRO A 22 -9.91 -8.67 2.88
CA PRO A 22 -10.45 -8.14 1.62
C PRO A 22 -11.88 -7.58 1.75
N ARG A 23 -12.56 -7.81 2.88
CA ARG A 23 -13.88 -7.26 3.18
C ARG A 23 -13.85 -6.21 4.28
N GLY A 24 -12.67 -5.88 4.80
CA GLY A 24 -12.47 -4.98 5.92
C GLY A 24 -12.27 -3.51 5.53
N ALA A 25 -11.69 -2.76 6.47
CA ALA A 25 -11.32 -1.35 6.37
C ALA A 25 -10.71 -0.90 5.05
N PHE A 26 -9.84 -1.74 4.50
CA PHE A 26 -8.98 -1.44 3.37
C PHE A 26 -9.43 -2.14 2.09
N ARG A 27 -10.66 -2.67 2.04
CA ARG A 27 -11.24 -3.36 0.88
C ARG A 27 -10.97 -2.64 -0.45
N THR A 28 -11.14 -1.32 -0.50
CA THR A 28 -10.90 -0.54 -1.74
C THR A 28 -9.45 -0.64 -2.22
N LEU A 29 -8.46 -0.77 -1.33
CA LEU A 29 -7.06 -0.97 -1.71
C LEU A 29 -6.80 -2.37 -2.29
N HIS A 30 -7.56 -3.38 -1.84
CA HIS A 30 -7.55 -4.71 -2.46
C HIS A 30 -8.19 -4.66 -3.85
N ASP A 31 -9.40 -4.11 -3.95
CA ASP A 31 -10.16 -4.01 -5.20
C ASP A 31 -9.36 -3.29 -6.30
N ILE A 32 -8.62 -2.22 -5.96
CA ILE A 32 -7.86 -1.43 -6.94
C ILE A 32 -6.47 -2.01 -7.26
N ASN A 33 -6.01 -3.04 -6.51
CA ASN A 33 -4.61 -3.45 -6.56
C ASN A 33 -4.16 -3.95 -7.94
N GLU A 34 -5.00 -4.77 -8.57
CA GLU A 34 -4.73 -5.32 -9.91
C GLU A 34 -4.60 -4.19 -10.94
N LEU A 35 -5.57 -3.26 -10.96
CA LEU A 35 -5.58 -2.14 -11.89
C LEU A 35 -4.33 -1.23 -11.74
N ARG A 36 -3.92 -0.93 -10.50
CA ARG A 36 -2.72 -0.10 -10.27
C ARG A 36 -1.43 -0.84 -10.61
N LEU A 37 -1.36 -2.14 -10.34
CA LEU A 37 -0.20 -2.95 -10.68
C LEU A 37 -0.01 -3.00 -12.21
N ASP A 38 -1.08 -3.23 -12.96
CA ASP A 38 -1.06 -3.19 -14.43
C ASP A 38 -0.66 -1.81 -14.96
N TYR A 39 -1.19 -0.74 -14.37
CA TYR A 39 -0.82 0.62 -14.73
C TYR A 39 0.69 0.89 -14.53
N ILE A 40 1.29 0.35 -13.48
CA ILE A 40 2.73 0.48 -13.22
C ILE A 40 3.52 -0.39 -14.21
N ALA A 41 3.13 -1.65 -14.39
CA ALA A 41 3.82 -2.61 -15.26
C ALA A 41 3.81 -2.19 -16.74
N THR A 42 2.78 -1.46 -17.18
CA THR A 42 2.73 -0.88 -18.53
C THR A 42 3.68 0.30 -18.75
N ARG A 43 4.20 0.92 -17.68
CA ARG A 43 5.12 2.07 -17.74
C ARG A 43 6.56 1.70 -17.52
N THR A 44 6.82 0.63 -16.77
CA THR A 44 8.18 0.15 -16.51
C THR A 44 8.17 -1.37 -16.34
N PRO A 45 9.18 -2.08 -16.87
CA PRO A 45 9.40 -3.47 -16.50
C PRO A 45 9.65 -3.58 -15.00
N LEU A 46 8.91 -4.47 -14.32
CA LEU A 46 9.08 -4.71 -12.89
C LEU A 46 10.03 -5.89 -12.60
N ALA A 47 10.11 -6.87 -13.50
CA ALA A 47 10.99 -8.02 -13.34
C ALA A 47 12.45 -7.57 -13.30
N GLY A 48 13.13 -7.83 -12.17
CA GLY A 48 14.52 -7.43 -11.94
C GLY A 48 14.72 -5.95 -11.61
N ALA A 49 13.65 -5.15 -11.51
CA ALA A 49 13.75 -3.77 -11.09
C ALA A 49 13.96 -3.64 -9.57
N GLN A 50 14.68 -2.61 -9.14
CA GLN A 50 14.69 -2.20 -7.74
C GLN A 50 13.59 -1.17 -7.53
N VAL A 51 12.61 -1.49 -6.67
CA VAL A 51 11.40 -0.69 -6.45
C VAL A 51 11.30 -0.25 -4.99
N LEU A 52 10.84 0.99 -4.77
CA LEU A 52 10.51 1.53 -3.46
C LEU A 52 9.03 1.96 -3.45
N ASP A 53 8.23 1.35 -2.57
CA ASP A 53 6.85 1.76 -2.29
C ASP A 53 6.82 2.63 -1.02
N VAL A 54 6.69 3.95 -1.20
CA VAL A 54 6.72 4.92 -0.08
C VAL A 54 5.36 4.97 0.60
N GLY A 55 5.32 4.63 1.88
CA GLY A 55 4.06 4.53 2.62
C GLY A 55 3.33 3.21 2.36
N CYS A 56 4.08 2.13 2.08
CA CYS A 56 3.55 0.80 1.77
C CYS A 56 2.57 0.24 2.82
N GLY A 57 2.68 0.68 4.08
CA GLY A 57 1.83 0.22 5.17
C GLY A 57 1.90 -1.30 5.30
N GLY A 58 0.77 -1.98 5.22
CA GLY A 58 0.68 -3.45 5.26
C GLY A 58 1.05 -4.17 3.96
N GLY A 59 1.61 -3.49 2.95
CA GLY A 59 2.32 -4.13 1.85
C GLY A 59 1.47 -4.58 0.65
N LEU A 60 0.19 -4.17 0.55
CA LEU A 60 -0.71 -4.66 -0.51
C LEU A 60 -0.23 -4.50 -1.95
N LEU A 61 0.62 -3.50 -2.24
CA LEU A 61 1.22 -3.31 -3.56
C LEU A 61 2.65 -3.86 -3.64
N ALA A 62 3.32 -3.98 -2.50
CA ALA A 62 4.76 -4.24 -2.42
C ALA A 62 5.11 -5.73 -2.26
N GLU A 63 4.16 -6.55 -1.78
CA GLU A 63 4.25 -8.02 -1.71
C GLU A 63 3.57 -8.69 -2.91
#